data_AF-A0A838WP07-F1
#
_entry.id   AF-A0A838WP07-F1
#
_cell.length_a   1.000
_cell.length_b   1.000
_cell.length_c   1.000
_cell.angle_alpha   90.00
_cell.angle_beta   90.00
_cell.angle_gamma   90.00
#
_symmetry.space_group_name_H-M   'P 1'
#
loop_
_entity.id
_entity.type
_entity.pdbx_description
1 polymer ?
#
loop_
_entity_poly.entity_id
_entity_poly.type
_entity_poly.pdbx_seq_one_letter_code
_entity_poly.pdbx_strand_id
1 'polypeptide(L)' 'MTGDELVIYYPDGGRFLSPVELSNYAEQENQRAEREKLLKEQEQLKYQTLLAQLKAKGINISTLE' A
#
# COMPACT_ATOMS: atom_id res chain seq x y z
N MET A 1 -32.32 -3.80 -20.94
CA MET A 1 -32.55 -4.72 -19.81
C MET A 1 -31.22 -4.84 -19.10
N THR A 2 -31.02 -4.07 -18.04
CA THR A 2 -29.82 -4.13 -17.20
C THR A 2 -29.76 -5.54 -16.60
N GLY A 3 -28.76 -6.31 -16.99
CA GLY A 3 -28.62 -7.69 -16.55
C GLY A 3 -28.36 -7.73 -15.06
N ASP A 4 -29.31 -8.31 -14.31
CA ASP A 4 -29.11 -8.72 -12.93
C ASP A 4 -27.88 -9.65 -12.87
N GLU A 5 -26.76 -9.11 -12.38
CA GLU A 5 -25.56 -9.89 -12.11
C GLU A 5 -25.86 -10.79 -10.92
N LEU A 6 -25.86 -12.11 -11.14
CA LEU A 6 -26.06 -13.08 -10.07
C LEU A 6 -24.83 -13.06 -9.15
N VAL A 7 -24.99 -12.46 -7.97
CA VAL A 7 -23.95 -12.43 -6.94
C VAL A 7 -24.24 -13.52 -5.89
N ILE A 8 -23.27 -14.39 -5.67
CA ILE A 8 -23.35 -15.45 -4.65
C ILE A 8 -22.63 -14.94 -3.39
N TYR A 9 -23.24 -15.16 -2.23
CA TYR A 9 -22.67 -14.81 -0.92
C TYR A 9 -22.53 -16.05 -0.05
N TYR A 10 -21.47 -16.09 0.76
CA TYR A 10 -21.28 -17.04 1.84
C TYR A 10 -22.18 -16.67 3.05
N PRO A 11 -22.43 -17.60 4.00
CA PRO A 11 -23.27 -17.33 5.18
C PRO A 11 -22.74 -16.24 6.12
N ASP A 12 -21.46 -15.92 6.04
CA ASP A 12 -20.79 -14.83 6.75
C ASP A 12 -20.92 -13.47 6.06
N GLY A 13 -21.60 -13.42 4.89
CA GLY A 13 -21.80 -12.21 4.09
C GLY A 13 -20.68 -11.92 3.09
N GLY A 14 -19.65 -12.78 2.99
CA GLY A 14 -18.60 -12.62 1.99
C GLY A 14 -19.10 -12.91 0.58
N ARG A 15 -18.75 -12.09 -0.41
CA ARG A 15 -19.06 -12.38 -1.83
C ARG A 15 -18.19 -13.56 -2.30
N PHE A 16 -18.83 -14.55 -2.92
CA PHE A 16 -18.13 -15.62 -3.60
C PHE A 16 -17.49 -15.05 -4.88
N LEU A 17 -16.16 -15.04 -4.90
CA LEU A 17 -15.39 -14.69 -6.08
C LEU A 17 -15.02 -15.98 -6.82
N SER A 18 -15.22 -16.00 -8.13
CA SER A 18 -14.70 -17.09 -8.96
C SER A 18 -13.16 -17.14 -8.89
N PRO A 19 -12.53 -18.29 -9.21
CA PRO A 19 -11.07 -18.40 -9.16
C PRO A 19 -10.32 -17.32 -9.95
N VAL A 20 -10.90 -16.84 -11.06
CA VAL A 20 -10.33 -15.75 -11.87
C VAL A 20 -10.48 -14.39 -11.19
N GLU A 21 -11.65 -14.08 -10.62
CA GLU A 21 -11.87 -12.85 -9.86
C GLU A 21 -10.98 -12.79 -8.61
N LEU A 22 -10.81 -13.93 -7.93
CA LEU A 22 -9.96 -14.05 -6.75
C LEU A 22 -8.48 -13.85 -7.10
N SER A 23 -8.03 -14.41 -8.22
CA SER A 23 -6.66 -14.20 -8.72
C SER A 23 -6.41 -12.73 -9.08
N ASN A 24 -7.36 -12.09 -9.79
CA ASN A 24 -7.28 -10.67 -10.13
C ASN A 24 -7.25 -9.78 -8.89
N TYR A 25 -8.09 -10.09 -7.89
CA TYR A 25 -8.11 -9.36 -6.62
C TYR A 25 -6.78 -9.51 -5.88
N ALA A 26 -6.25 -10.74 -5.77
CA ALA A 26 -4.98 -11.00 -5.12
C ALA A 26 -3.81 -10.29 -5.84
N GLU A 27 -3.79 -10.28 -7.17
CA GLU A 27 -2.78 -9.57 -7.94
C GLU A 27 -2.87 -8.06 -7.73
N GLN A 28 -4.07 -7.51 -7.73
CA GLN A 28 -4.31 -6.09 -7.46
C GLN A 28 -3.85 -5.68 -6.06
N GLU A 29 -4.16 -6.47 -5.04
CA GLU A 29 -3.73 -6.20 -3.67
C GLU A 29 -2.20 -6.29 -3.52
N ASN A 30 -1.55 -7.25 -4.18
CA ASN A 30 -0.08 -7.31 -4.22
C ASN A 30 0.53 -6.07 -4.88
N GLN A 31 0.02 -5.65 -6.05
CA GLN A 31 0.50 -4.44 -6.72
C GLN A 31 0.34 -3.18 -5.86
N ARG A 32 -0.76 -3.08 -5.10
CA ARG A 32 -0.98 -1.98 -4.15
C ARG A 32 0.04 -2.02 -3.02
N ALA A 33 0.26 -3.19 -2.42
CA ALA A 33 1.24 -3.37 -1.34
C ALA A 33 2.67 -3.08 -1.81
N GLU A 34 3.05 -3.49 -3.02
CA GLU A 34 4.36 -3.19 -3.61
C GLU A 34 4.53 -1.68 -3.85
N ARG A 35 3.50 -1.02 -4.40
CA ARG A 35 3.52 0.43 -4.60
C ARG A 35 3.69 1.19 -3.28
N GLU A 36 2.97 0.79 -2.25
CA GLU A 36 3.06 1.41 -0.93
C GLU A 36 4.45 1.23 -0.31
N LYS A 37 5.03 0.02 -0.42
CA LYS A 37 6.41 -0.25 0.01
C LYS A 37 7.42 0.64 -0.71
N LEU A 38 7.29 0.78 -2.03
CA LEU A 38 8.20 1.61 -2.83
C LEU A 38 8.11 3.09 -2.43
N LEU A 39 6.90 3.60 -2.20
CA LEU A 39 6.70 4.97 -1.73
C LEU A 39 7.33 5.20 -0.36
N LYS A 40 7.10 4.27 0.58
CA LYS A 40 7.67 4.34 1.93
C LYS A 40 9.19 4.30 1.91
N GLU A 41 9.80 3.45 1.09
CA GLU A 41 11.25 3.38 0.93
C GLU A 41 11.80 4.69 0.34
N GLN A 42 11.14 5.25 -0.68
CA GLN A 42 11.52 6.53 -1.26
C GLN A 42 11.44 7.67 -0.22
N GLU A 43 10.40 7.72 0.60
CA GLU A 43 10.26 8.69 1.67
C GLU A 43 11.36 8.52 2.74
N GLN A 44 11.68 7.28 3.12
CA GLN A 44 12.77 7.02 4.05
C GLN A 44 14.12 7.47 3.51
N LEU A 45 14.42 7.23 2.23
CA LEU A 45 15.65 7.70 1.59
C LEU A 45 15.73 9.23 1.55
N LYS A 46 14.62 9.89 1.19
CA LYS A 46 14.51 11.36 1.22
C LYS A 46 14.74 11.90 2.63
N TYR A 47 14.11 11.29 3.64
CA TYR A 47 14.24 11.69 5.03
C TYR A 47 15.67 11.53 5.54
N GLN A 48 16.31 10.38 5.28
CA GLN A 48 17.71 10.16 5.64
C GLN A 48 18.65 11.16 4.97
N THR A 49 18.40 11.47 3.70
CA THR A 49 19.16 12.48 2.95
C THR A 49 19.00 13.87 3.56
N LEU A 50 17.77 14.24 3.94
CA LEU A 50 17.48 15.51 4.60
C LEU A 50 18.20 15.60 5.96
N LEU A 51 18.14 14.54 6.77
CA LEU A 51 18.87 14.46 8.03
C LEU A 51 20.38 14.63 7.83
N ALA A 52 20.96 13.97 6.83
CA ALA A 52 22.38 14.11 6.50
C ALA A 52 22.73 15.54 6.08
N GLN A 53 21.89 16.21 5.29
CA GLN A 53 22.08 17.61 4.90
C GLN A 53 22.00 18.56 6.09
N LEU A 54 21.04 18.35 6.99
CA LEU A 54 20.90 19.16 8.20
C LEU A 54 22.12 18.99 9.13
N LYS A 55 22.58 17.74 9.32
CA LYS A 55 23.80 17.45 10.08
C LYS A 55 25.04 18.09 9.45
N ALA A 56 25.18 18.03 8.12
CA ALA A 56 26.27 18.68 7.39
C ALA A 56 26.23 20.21 7.52
N LYS A 57 25.04 20.80 7.64
CA LYS A 57 24.85 22.24 7.94
C LYS A 57 25.06 22.58 9.43
N GLY A 58 25.43 21.62 10.27
CA GLY A 58 25.66 21.82 11.71
C GLY A 58 24.39 21.86 12.56
N ILE A 59 23.23 21.55 11.99
CA ILE A 59 21.94 21.50 12.70
C ILE A 59 21.72 20.06 13.19
N ASN A 60 21.98 19.80 14.47
CA ASN A 60 21.64 18.53 15.10
C ASN A 60 20.19 18.57 15.60
N ILE A 61 19.25 17.99 14.84
CA ILE A 61 17.85 17.83 15.27
C ILE A 61 17.66 16.63 16.21
N SER A 62 18.73 15.93 16.60
CA SER A 62 18.70 14.82 17.57
C SER A 62 18.40 15.26 19.01
N THR A 63 18.03 16.52 19.25
CA THR A 63 17.77 17.09 20.59
C THR A 63 16.29 17.40 20.78
N LEU A 64 15.42 16.44 20.44
CA LEU A 64 14.03 16.46 20.87
C LEU A 64 13.77 15.18 21.68
N GLU A 65 14.39 15.13 22.85
CA GLU A 65 13.87 14.37 24.01
C GLU A 65 13.09 15.35 24.91
#